data_AF-A0A368F8T3-F1
#
_entry.id   AF-A0A368F8T3-F1
#
_cell.length_a   1.000
_cell.length_b   1.000
_cell.length_c   1.000
_cell.angle_alpha   90.00
_cell.angle_beta   90.00
_cell.angle_gamma   90.00
#
_symmetry.space_group_name_H-M   'P 1'
#
loop_
_entity.id
_entity.type
_entity.pdbx_description
1 polymer ?
#
loop_
_entity_poly.entity_id
_entity_poly.type
_entity_poly.pdbx_seq_one_letter_code
_entity_poly.pdbx_strand_id
1 'polypeptide(L)'
;MFSSRAKAFFIFLFRTVECGGLEVVQTKRNILEVRDLNVDLAQESLETRDRITRAALAYNQLVVVTTLQLYIYSSKNWNTPVIVDLKEKAIALILQASR
;
A
#
# COMPACT_ATOMS: atom_id res chain seq x y z
N MET A 1 -27.91 9.00 15.68
CA MET A 1 -27.64 7.70 15.03
C MET A 1 -27.24 7.93 13.58
N PHE A 2 -25.98 8.27 13.34
CA PHE A 2 -25.34 8.22 12.02
C PHE A 2 -23.86 7.89 12.28
N SER A 3 -23.52 6.61 12.16
CA SER A 3 -22.16 6.10 12.31
C SER A 3 -21.40 6.44 11.03
N SER A 4 -20.44 7.35 11.13
CA SER A 4 -19.60 7.79 10.03
C SER A 4 -18.67 6.65 9.64
N ARG A 5 -19.01 5.94 8.55
CA ARG A 5 -18.09 5.03 7.88
C ARG A 5 -16.94 5.87 7.33
N ALA A 6 -15.79 5.82 8.00
CA ALA A 6 -14.56 6.42 7.51
C ALA A 6 -14.20 5.76 6.16
N LYS A 7 -14.57 6.40 5.06
CA LYS A 7 -14.05 6.10 3.73
C LYS A 7 -12.70 6.82 3.62
N ALA A 8 -11.61 6.08 3.71
CA ALA A 8 -10.29 6.65 3.49
C ALA A 8 -10.07 6.76 1.97
N PHE A 9 -10.14 7.98 1.44
CA PHE A 9 -9.89 8.28 0.03
C PHE A 9 -8.48 8.83 -0.10
N PHE A 10 -7.52 7.98 -0.50
CA PHE A 10 -6.13 8.40 -0.67
C PHE A 10 -5.69 8.14 -2.12
N ILE A 11 -5.66 9.22 -2.90
CA ILE A 11 -4.90 9.28 -4.15
C ILE A 11 -3.57 9.94 -3.78
N PHE A 12 -2.46 9.19 -3.88
CA PHE A 12 -1.13 9.79 -3.68
C PHE A 12 -0.28 9.66 -4.93
N LEU A 13 0.28 10.80 -5.34
CA LEU A 13 1.23 10.92 -6.44
C LEU A 13 2.70 10.86 -5.97
N PHE A 14 3.01 11.01 -4.67
CA PHE A 14 4.33 10.78 -3.99
C PHE A 14 4.20 11.20 -2.50
N ARG A 15 4.76 10.59 -1.43
CA ARG A 15 5.81 9.55 -1.27
C ARG A 15 5.74 8.78 0.08
N THR A 16 4.81 9.13 1.00
CA THR A 16 4.64 8.48 2.31
C THR A 16 3.16 8.28 2.63
N VAL A 17 2.78 7.12 3.16
CA VAL A 17 1.43 6.85 3.68
C VAL A 17 1.52 6.37 5.11
N GLU A 18 0.73 6.97 5.99
CA GLU A 18 0.63 6.59 7.40
C GLU A 18 -0.77 6.04 7.71
N CYS A 19 -0.85 4.86 8.33
CA CYS A 19 -2.11 4.32 8.80
C CYS A 19 -1.87 3.38 9.98
N GLY A 20 -2.52 3.67 11.13
CA GLY A 20 -2.51 2.75 12.27
C GLY A 20 -1.12 2.46 12.84
N GLY A 21 -0.20 3.44 12.79
CA GLY A 21 1.18 3.29 13.26
C GLY A 21 2.14 2.68 12.24
N LEU A 22 1.68 2.37 11.03
CA LEU A 22 2.56 1.96 9.92
C LEU A 22 2.85 3.17 9.03
N GLU A 23 4.12 3.38 8.71
CA GLU A 23 4.61 4.31 7.71
C GLU A 23 5.13 3.53 6.50
N VAL A 24 4.74 3.94 5.29
CA VAL A 24 5.23 3.35 4.05
C VAL A 24 5.82 4.42 3.18
N VAL A 25 7.12 4.28 2.85
CA VAL A 25 7.86 5.26 2.05
C VAL A 25 8.37 4.62 0.77
N GLN A 26 8.11 5.26 -0.37
CA GLN A 26 8.74 4.84 -1.63
C GLN A 26 10.17 5.39 -1.72
N THR A 27 11.15 4.52 -1.57
CA THR A 27 12.58 4.88 -1.63
C THR A 27 13.13 4.80 -3.05
N LYS A 28 12.68 3.83 -3.86
CA LYS A 28 13.05 3.68 -5.27
C LYS A 28 11.83 3.45 -6.15
N ARG A 29 12.04 3.44 -7.47
CA ARG A 29 10.98 3.23 -8.46
C ARG A 29 10.19 1.93 -8.27
N ASN A 30 10.79 0.92 -7.64
CA ASN A 30 10.24 -0.41 -7.42
C ASN A 30 10.42 -0.91 -5.97
N ILE A 31 10.75 -0.02 -5.03
CA ILE A 31 10.99 -0.38 -3.63
C ILE A 31 10.17 0.53 -2.70
N LEU A 32 9.47 -0.10 -1.76
CA LEU A 32 8.81 0.54 -0.62
C LEU A 32 9.47 0.07 0.67
N GLU A 33 9.78 0.99 1.56
CA GLU A 33 10.15 0.69 2.94
C GLU A 33 8.91 0.82 3.82
N VAL A 34 8.61 -0.20 4.61
CA VAL A 34 7.53 -0.19 5.59
C VAL A 34 8.14 -0.16 6.98
N ARG A 35 7.71 0.78 7.81
CA ARG A 35 8.14 0.92 9.21
C ARG A 35 6.93 0.86 10.13
N ASP A 36 7.04 0.07 11.20
CA ASP A 36 6.10 0.16 12.31
C ASP A 36 6.62 1.20 13.31
N LEU A 37 5.91 2.32 13.43
CA LEU A 37 6.25 3.42 14.33
C LEU A 37 6.07 3.06 15.81
N ASN A 38 5.43 1.92 16.12
CA ASN A 38 5.31 1.42 17.50
C ASN A 38 6.46 0.49 17.89
N VAL A 39 7.30 0.07 16.94
CA VAL A 39 8.37 -0.91 17.15
C VAL A 39 9.65 -0.40 16.47
N ASP A 40 10.59 0.11 17.27
CA ASP A 40 11.81 0.82 16.80
C ASP A 40 12.65 0.08 15.74
N LEU A 41 12.61 -1.26 15.70
CA LEU A 41 13.41 -2.10 14.80
C LEU A 41 12.60 -2.82 13.71
N ALA A 42 11.29 -2.59 13.61
CA ALA A 42 10.45 -3.24 12.61
C ALA A 42 10.45 -2.43 11.31
N GLN A 43 11.37 -2.79 10.40
CA GLN A 43 11.46 -2.22 9.06
C GLN A 43 11.56 -3.35 8.02
N GLU A 44 10.75 -3.26 6.97
CA GLU A 44 10.67 -4.24 5.88
C GLU A 44 10.82 -3.55 4.52
N SER A 45 11.63 -4.15 3.64
CA SER A 45 11.84 -3.64 2.28
C SER A 45 11.06 -4.48 1.28
N LEU A 46 10.05 -3.88 0.64
CA LEU A 46 9.18 -4.54 -0.33
C LEU A 46 9.62 -4.17 -1.74
N GLU A 47 10.18 -5.14 -2.46
CA GLU A 47 10.58 -4.98 -3.86
C GLU A 47 9.52 -5.54 -4.80
N THR A 48 9.09 -4.71 -5.75
CA THR A 48 8.21 -5.11 -6.86
C THR A 48 9.02 -5.39 -8.11
N ARG A 49 8.49 -6.26 -8.98
CA ARG A 49 9.11 -6.57 -10.29
C ARG A 49 9.18 -5.34 -11.20
N ASP A 50 8.10 -4.57 -11.22
CA ASP A 50 7.91 -3.43 -12.10
C ASP A 50 7.85 -2.11 -11.33
N ARG A 51 7.88 -0.99 -12.06
CA ARG A 51 7.78 0.35 -11.47
C ARG A 51 6.44 0.52 -10.75
N ILE A 52 6.52 0.94 -9.50
CA ILE A 52 5.37 1.34 -8.68
C ILE A 52 4.83 2.65 -9.23
N THR A 53 3.54 2.66 -9.52
CA THR A 53 2.81 3.82 -10.01
C THR A 53 1.90 4.43 -8.96
N ARG A 54 1.36 3.61 -8.04
CA ARG A 54 0.54 4.04 -6.91
C ARG A 54 0.72 3.10 -5.73
N ALA A 55 0.51 3.62 -4.53
CA ALA A 55 0.37 2.82 -3.32
C ALA A 55 -0.72 3.43 -2.43
N ALA A 56 -1.42 2.58 -1.67
CA ALA A 56 -2.40 2.97 -0.68
C ALA A 56 -2.34 2.02 0.52
N LEU A 57 -2.38 2.57 1.73
CA LEU A 57 -2.38 1.81 2.97
C LEU A 57 -3.64 2.15 3.75
N ALA A 58 -4.45 1.14 4.03
CA ALA A 58 -5.61 1.25 4.89
C ALA A 58 -6.01 -0.13 5.43
N TYR A 59 -6.62 -0.16 6.62
CA TYR A 59 -7.17 -1.38 7.22
C TYR A 59 -6.20 -2.57 7.25
N ASN A 60 -4.93 -2.33 7.62
CA ASN A 60 -3.88 -3.36 7.68
C ASN A 60 -3.55 -4.02 6.33
N GLN A 61 -3.89 -3.35 5.23
CA GLN A 61 -3.60 -3.78 3.87
C GLN A 61 -2.89 -2.67 3.10
N LEU A 62 -1.74 -2.99 2.52
CA LEU A 62 -1.01 -2.12 1.59
C LEU A 62 -1.27 -2.61 0.17
N VAL A 63 -1.94 -1.79 -0.63
CA VAL A 63 -2.15 -2.03 -2.05
C VAL A 63 -1.06 -1.29 -2.81
N VAL A 64 -0.29 -2.00 -3.63
CA VAL A 64 0.76 -1.45 -4.49
C VAL A 64 0.41 -1.74 -5.94
N VAL A 65 0.29 -0.70 -6.75
CA VAL A 65 0.02 -0.80 -8.17
C VAL A 65 1.30 -0.53 -8.93
N THR A 66 1.73 -1.49 -9.74
CA THR A 66 2.84 -1.34 -10.68
C THR A 66 2.32 -1.08 -12.09
N THR A 67 3.22 -1.01 -13.07
CA THR A 67 2.82 -0.88 -14.48
C THR A 67 2.14 -2.11 -15.05
N LEU A 68 2.29 -3.30 -14.43
CA LEU A 68 1.80 -4.58 -14.95
C LEU A 68 0.99 -5.37 -13.92
N GLN A 69 1.15 -5.11 -12.63
CA GLN A 69 0.60 -5.93 -11.56
C GLN A 69 0.09 -5.09 -10.40
N LEU A 70 -0.83 -5.64 -9.63
CA LEU A 70 -1.27 -5.14 -8.34
C LEU A 70 -0.85 -6.14 -7.27
N TYR A 71 -0.24 -5.64 -6.21
CA TYR A 71 0.14 -6.39 -5.03
C TYR A 71 -0.75 -5.95 -3.87
N ILE A 72 -1.26 -6.91 -3.10
CA ILE A 72 -1.97 -6.65 -1.84
C ILE A 72 -1.17 -7.34 -0.73
N TYR A 73 -0.51 -6.52 0.06
CA TYR A 73 0.24 -6.98 1.24
C TYR A 73 -0.65 -6.87 2.48
N SER A 74 -0.52 -7.85 3.38
CA SER A 74 -1.07 -7.75 4.73
C SER A 74 0.03 -7.32 5.70
N SER A 75 -0.27 -6.40 6.61
CA SER A 75 0.69 -6.04 7.66
C SER A 75 1.00 -7.17 8.64
N LYS A 76 0.25 -8.28 8.60
CA LYS A 76 0.53 -9.50 9.35
C LYS A 76 1.63 -10.35 8.72
N ASN A 77 1.82 -10.24 7.40
CA ASN A 77 2.84 -10.98 6.66
C ASN A 77 3.12 -10.28 5.31
N TRP A 78 4.24 -9.58 5.24
CA TRP A 78 4.68 -8.85 4.06
C TRP A 78 5.25 -9.75 2.96
N ASN A 79 5.63 -11.00 3.28
CA ASN A 79 6.37 -11.87 2.36
C ASN A 79 5.48 -12.59 1.34
N THR A 80 4.18 -12.68 1.58
CA THR A 80 3.24 -13.41 0.72
C THR A 80 2.10 -12.51 0.25
N PRO A 81 2.39 -11.53 -0.63
CA PRO A 81 1.34 -10.69 -1.20
C PRO A 81 0.41 -11.49 -2.11
N VAL A 82 -0.83 -11.05 -2.21
CA VAL A 82 -1.69 -11.43 -3.34
C VAL A 82 -1.26 -10.61 -4.54
N ILE A 83 -1.02 -11.26 -5.68
CA ILE A 83 -0.58 -10.62 -6.92
C ILE A 83 -1.65 -10.81 -7.99
N VAL A 84 -2.01 -9.73 -8.67
CA VAL A 84 -3.02 -9.71 -9.74
C VAL A 84 -2.43 -9.00 -10.96
N ASP A 85 -2.49 -9.65 -12.13
CA ASP A 85 -2.06 -9.03 -13.38
C ASP A 85 -3.07 -7.95 -13.84
N LEU A 86 -2.54 -6.82 -14.30
CA LEU A 86 -3.33 -5.71 -14.80
C LEU A 86 -3.40 -5.77 -16.33
N LYS A 87 -4.62 -5.74 -16.87
CA LYS A 87 -4.86 -5.66 -18.32
C LYS A 87 -4.65 -4.24 -18.86
N GLU A 88 -4.95 -3.24 -18.03
CA GLU A 88 -4.81 -1.82 -18.36
C GLU A 88 -3.66 -1.20 -17.57
N LYS A 89 -2.88 -0.34 -18.24
CA LYS A 89 -1.65 0.23 -17.68
C LYS A 89 -1.87 1.40 -16.72
N ALA A 90 -3.10 1.92 -16.63
CA ALA A 90 -3.41 3.13 -15.87
C ALA A 90 -4.56 2.86 -14.89
N ILE A 91 -4.22 2.67 -13.63
CA ILE A 91 -5.21 2.70 -12.55
C ILE A 91 -5.50 4.15 -12.19
N ALA A 92 -6.78 4.52 -12.12
CA ALA A 92 -7.20 5.89 -11.78
C ALA A 92 -7.34 6.10 -10.26
N LEU A 93 -7.89 5.10 -9.57
CA LEU A 93 -8.27 5.20 -8.15
C LEU A 93 -8.03 3.87 -7.43
N ILE A 94 -7.57 3.95 -6.18
CA ILE A 94 -7.59 2.84 -5.21
C ILE A 94 -8.57 3.23 -4.10
N LEU A 95 -9.58 2.41 -3.85
CA LEU A 95 -10.53 2.60 -2.75
C LEU A 95 -10.45 1.38 -1.84
N GLN A 96 -10.11 1.61 -0.58
CA GLN A 96 -10.12 0.60 0.47
C GLN A 96 -11.25 0.94 1.45
N ALA A 97 -11.89 -0.09 2.01
CA ALA A 97 -12.92 0.06 3.03
C ALA A 97 -12.79 -1.04 4.08
N SER A 98 -13.15 -0.74 5.32
CA SER A 98 -13.35 -1.77 6.34
C SER A 98 -14.54 -2.65 5.95
N ARG A 99 -14.51 -3.89 6.40
CA ARG A 99 -15.62 -4.83 6.25
C ARG A 99 -16.87 -4.37 7.00
#